data_AF-A0A8C9YYF3-F1
#
_entry.id   AF-A0A8C9YYF3-F1
#
_cell.length_a   1.000
_cell.length_b   1.000
_cell.length_c   1.000
_cell.angle_alpha   90.00
_cell.angle_beta   90.00
_cell.angle_gamma   90.00
#
_symmetry.space_group_name_H-M   'P 1'
#
loop_
_entity.id
_entity.type
_entity.pdbx_description
1 polymer ?
#
loop_
_entity_poly.entity_id
_entity_poly.type
_entity_poly.pdbx_seq_one_letter_code
_entity_poly.pdbx_strand_id
1 'polypeptide(L)'
;MLSQPMSSSACQWTLHPFAVRSLLVLCFLGLFFMYNKTDIKFPNFGIYMEKGCQFCPTVLCAARAQTQDSQPNLDAEPDTIVLIWMWPFGARYDLSCNTFHITRCHLTDDKTLYHKAHGVLFHHRDIHGNLGDFPKDNWNMQYERIHFYGNAFGRHISDQYSKIVSSCKFYLSFENSVYKDYITEKLYLPMMKESVPIVLGPSRQNYEDHIPADSFIHVNDFSTAKELAEKLLYLDQNNSLIITEYIRYFNWIGRFKVKLSWFGKEHTCKTCSYLQNHREYQAFHDLNKWYWG
;
A
#
# COMPACT_ATOMS: atom_id res chain seq x y z
N MET A 1 78.91 -16.95 -42.55
CA MET A 1 77.45 -17.19 -42.52
C MET A 1 77.04 -17.24 -41.06
N LEU A 2 76.14 -16.34 -40.67
CA LEU A 2 75.71 -16.08 -39.28
C LEU A 2 74.86 -17.22 -38.73
N SER A 3 75.17 -17.67 -37.52
CA SER A 3 74.24 -18.38 -36.62
C SER A 3 73.76 -17.38 -35.56
N GLN A 4 72.43 -17.17 -35.48
CA GLN A 4 71.81 -16.35 -34.43
C GLN A 4 71.44 -17.23 -33.22
N PRO A 5 71.52 -16.70 -31.98
CA PRO A 5 70.96 -17.36 -30.80
C PRO A 5 69.51 -16.94 -30.53
N MET A 6 68.77 -17.87 -29.94
CA MET A 6 67.36 -17.76 -29.53
C MET A 6 67.18 -16.73 -28.40
N SER A 7 66.17 -15.87 -28.54
CA SER A 7 65.68 -14.97 -27.49
C SER A 7 64.47 -15.57 -26.79
N SER A 8 64.55 -15.76 -25.47
CA SER A 8 63.41 -16.06 -24.61
C SER A 8 62.73 -14.76 -24.18
N SER A 9 61.48 -14.54 -24.59
CA SER A 9 60.66 -13.44 -24.07
C SER A 9 59.74 -13.94 -22.96
N ALA A 10 59.93 -13.38 -21.77
CA ALA A 10 59.02 -13.51 -20.64
C ALA A 10 57.65 -12.88 -20.97
N CYS A 11 56.57 -13.59 -20.63
CA CYS A 11 55.19 -13.15 -20.84
C CYS A 11 54.88 -11.99 -19.88
N GLN A 12 54.78 -10.78 -20.41
CA GLN A 12 54.44 -9.57 -19.66
C GLN A 12 52.94 -9.31 -19.84
N TRP A 13 52.14 -9.60 -18.80
CA TRP A 13 50.69 -9.33 -18.78
C TRP A 13 50.46 -7.83 -18.73
N THR A 14 50.31 -7.18 -19.88
CA THR A 14 49.82 -5.81 -19.94
C THR A 14 48.30 -5.83 -19.82
N LEU A 15 47.77 -5.36 -18.69
CA LEU A 15 46.33 -5.17 -18.53
C LEU A 15 45.84 -4.21 -19.63
N HIS A 16 44.97 -4.72 -20.50
CA HIS A 16 44.51 -3.98 -21.67
C HIS A 16 43.82 -2.67 -21.22
N PRO A 17 44.13 -1.50 -21.83
CA PRO A 17 43.59 -0.19 -21.40
C PRO A 17 42.06 -0.14 -21.33
N PHE A 18 41.38 -0.98 -22.11
CA PHE A 18 39.93 -1.12 -22.10
C PHE A 18 39.39 -1.76 -20.80
N ALA A 19 40.12 -2.69 -20.19
CA ALA A 19 39.72 -3.31 -18.93
C ALA A 19 39.75 -2.29 -17.79
N VAL A 20 40.79 -1.45 -17.75
CA VAL A 20 40.92 -0.38 -16.74
C VAL A 20 39.84 0.68 -16.93
N ARG A 21 39.56 1.11 -18.18
CA ARG A 21 38.46 2.05 -18.47
C ARG A 21 37.09 1.48 -18.09
N SER A 22 36.85 0.20 -18.34
CA SER A 22 35.59 -0.46 -17.98
C SER A 22 35.43 -0.54 -16.46
N LEU A 23 36.50 -0.84 -15.73
CA LEU A 23 36.49 -0.90 -14.27
C LEU A 23 36.23 0.47 -13.63
N LEU A 24 36.80 1.53 -14.20
CA LEU A 24 36.59 2.91 -13.75
C LEU A 24 35.15 3.36 -14.00
N VAL A 25 34.55 3.04 -15.16
CA VAL A 25 33.15 3.34 -15.45
C VAL A 25 32.22 2.58 -14.49
N LEU A 26 32.48 1.31 -14.23
CA LEU A 26 31.70 0.51 -13.29
C LEU A 26 31.84 1.02 -11.85
N CYS A 27 33.03 1.46 -11.42
CA CYS A 27 33.22 2.11 -10.12
C CYS A 27 32.47 3.45 -10.03
N PHE A 28 32.50 4.27 -11.08
CA PHE A 28 31.76 5.53 -11.11
C PHE A 28 30.25 5.32 -11.09
N LEU A 29 29.73 4.33 -11.82
CA LEU A 29 28.31 3.97 -11.77
C LEU A 29 27.93 3.42 -10.39
N GLY A 30 28.76 2.55 -9.81
CA GLY A 30 28.56 2.03 -8.45
C GLY A 30 28.56 3.14 -7.39
N LEU A 31 29.53 4.06 -7.44
CA LEU A 31 29.59 5.23 -6.56
C LEU A 31 28.42 6.19 -6.80
N PHE A 32 28.01 6.37 -8.07
CA PHE A 32 26.83 7.16 -8.42
C PHE A 32 25.57 6.56 -7.81
N PHE A 33 25.34 5.24 -7.88
CA PHE A 33 24.17 4.60 -7.27
C PHE A 33 24.28 4.47 -5.73
N MET A 34 25.49 4.43 -5.17
CA MET A 34 25.73 4.45 -3.73
C MET A 34 25.47 5.84 -3.12
N TYR A 35 25.79 6.91 -3.86
CA TYR A 35 25.71 8.29 -3.37
C TYR A 35 24.41 8.98 -3.80
N ASN A 36 23.97 8.76 -5.04
CA ASN A 36 22.60 9.03 -5.45
C ASN A 36 21.79 7.76 -5.21
N LYS A 37 21.32 7.58 -3.97
CA LYS A 37 20.08 6.83 -3.76
C LYS A 37 19.04 7.51 -4.63
N THR A 38 18.78 6.99 -5.83
CA THR A 38 17.51 7.27 -6.47
C THR A 38 16.49 6.61 -5.56
N ASP A 39 15.94 7.40 -4.64
CA ASP A 39 14.69 7.07 -3.98
C ASP A 39 13.72 6.81 -5.13
N ILE A 40 13.51 5.54 -5.44
CA ILE A 40 12.35 5.11 -6.19
C ILE A 40 11.20 5.45 -5.26
N LYS A 41 10.72 6.69 -5.38
CA LYS A 41 9.49 7.15 -4.78
C LYS A 41 8.39 6.38 -5.50
N PHE A 42 8.07 5.20 -4.99
CA PHE A 42 6.72 4.68 -5.19
C PHE A 42 5.80 5.79 -4.71
N PRO A 43 4.82 6.21 -5.52
CA PRO A 43 3.91 7.22 -5.03
C PRO A 43 3.18 6.60 -3.84
N ASN A 44 3.34 7.24 -2.69
CA ASN A 44 2.72 6.88 -1.43
C ASN A 44 1.21 7.10 -1.59
N PHE A 45 0.53 6.11 -2.16
CA PHE A 45 -0.91 6.09 -2.28
C PHE A 45 -1.46 5.02 -1.34
N GLY A 46 -2.40 5.40 -0.47
CA GLY A 46 -3.27 4.42 0.17
C GLY A 46 -4.32 4.02 -0.86
N ILE A 47 -5.05 2.95 -0.60
CA ILE A 47 -6.08 2.50 -1.53
C ILE A 47 -7.27 2.06 -0.70
N TYR A 48 -8.47 2.49 -1.07
CA TYR A 48 -9.71 2.08 -0.41
C TYR A 48 -10.84 1.95 -1.43
N MET A 49 -11.92 1.28 -1.04
CA MET A 49 -13.12 1.17 -1.87
C MET A 49 -14.16 2.20 -1.43
N GLU A 50 -14.76 2.90 -2.39
CA GLU A 50 -15.82 3.89 -2.14
C GLU A 50 -17.09 3.48 -2.90
N LYS A 51 -18.27 3.73 -2.31
CA LYS A 51 -19.54 3.62 -3.03
C LYS A 51 -19.53 4.60 -4.20
N GLY A 52 -19.83 4.11 -5.40
CA GLY A 52 -20.06 4.95 -6.57
C GLY A 52 -21.32 5.80 -6.36
N CYS A 53 -21.29 7.06 -6.81
CA CYS A 53 -22.50 7.88 -6.83
C CYS A 53 -23.53 7.23 -7.76
N GLN A 54 -24.62 6.74 -7.20
CA GLN A 54 -25.83 6.48 -7.98
C GLN A 54 -26.37 7.84 -8.42
N PHE A 55 -26.57 8.01 -9.72
CA PHE A 55 -27.14 9.24 -10.27
C PHE A 55 -28.52 9.45 -9.62
N CYS A 56 -28.61 10.34 -8.64
CA CYS A 56 -29.87 10.74 -8.06
C CYS A 56 -30.49 11.75 -9.02
N PRO A 57 -31.66 11.48 -9.64
CA PRO A 57 -32.31 12.48 -10.48
C PRO A 57 -32.60 13.71 -9.63
N THR A 58 -32.19 14.88 -10.10
CA THR A 58 -32.30 16.19 -9.43
C THR A 58 -33.73 16.54 -9.00
N VAL A 59 -34.73 15.77 -9.45
CA VAL A 59 -36.16 15.97 -9.20
C VAL A 59 -36.59 15.56 -7.79
N LEU A 60 -35.83 14.74 -7.05
CA LEU A 60 -36.24 14.23 -5.73
C LEU A 60 -35.71 15.00 -4.51
N CYS A 61 -34.83 16.00 -4.68
CA CYS A 61 -34.28 16.79 -3.56
C CYS A 61 -34.95 18.17 -3.37
N ALA A 62 -35.89 18.56 -4.23
CA ALA A 62 -36.58 19.85 -4.13
C ALA A 62 -37.78 19.79 -3.18
N ALA A 63 -37.58 19.36 -1.93
CA ALA A 63 -38.57 19.53 -0.85
C ALA A 63 -37.95 19.33 0.53
N ARG A 64 -37.16 20.30 1.01
CA ARG A 64 -37.27 20.71 2.41
C ARG A 64 -36.84 22.17 2.56
N ALA A 65 -37.84 22.96 2.88
CA ALA A 65 -37.78 24.39 3.05
C ALA A 65 -36.91 24.78 4.26
N GLN A 66 -36.18 25.87 4.06
CA GLN A 66 -35.98 26.99 4.98
C GLN A 66 -36.27 26.70 6.46
N THR A 67 -35.20 26.46 7.21
CA THR A 67 -35.06 27.00 8.56
C THR A 67 -33.86 27.92 8.52
N GLN A 68 -34.09 29.23 8.72
CA GLN A 68 -33.03 30.17 9.05
C GLN A 68 -32.42 29.72 10.38
N ASP A 69 -31.29 29.02 10.31
CA ASP A 69 -30.43 28.85 11.46
C ASP A 69 -29.46 30.04 11.46
N SER A 70 -29.47 30.78 12.57
CA SER A 70 -28.54 31.87 12.85
C SER A 70 -27.10 31.40 12.65
N GLN A 71 -26.35 32.08 11.78
CA GLN A 71 -24.92 31.84 11.59
C GLN A 71 -24.22 31.88 12.97
N PRO A 72 -23.60 30.77 13.43
CA PRO A 72 -22.60 30.87 14.47
C PRO A 72 -21.46 31.71 13.91
N ASN A 73 -21.02 32.69 14.69
CA ASN A 73 -19.88 33.54 14.39
C ASN A 73 -18.66 32.68 13.99
N LEU A 74 -18.32 32.66 12.69
CA LEU A 74 -17.26 31.80 12.12
C LEU A 74 -15.84 32.19 12.59
N ASP A 75 -15.73 33.30 13.31
CA ASP A 75 -14.46 33.93 13.71
C ASP A 75 -13.99 33.56 15.13
N ALA A 76 -14.67 32.64 15.82
CA ALA A 76 -14.42 32.38 17.24
C ALA A 76 -13.66 31.07 17.56
N GLU A 77 -13.36 30.21 16.58
CA GLU A 77 -12.69 28.93 16.84
C GLU A 77 -11.28 28.86 16.23
N PRO A 78 -10.25 28.41 17.00
CA PRO A 78 -8.87 28.40 16.55
C PRO A 78 -8.60 27.38 15.43
N ASP A 79 -7.52 27.61 14.69
CA ASP A 79 -7.01 26.67 13.68
C ASP A 79 -6.56 25.34 14.31
N THR A 80 -6.95 24.22 13.70
CA THR A 80 -6.54 22.89 14.16
C THR A 80 -5.13 22.58 13.66
N ILE A 81 -4.20 22.39 14.60
CA ILE A 81 -2.80 22.07 14.32
C ILE A 81 -2.60 20.55 14.45
N VAL A 82 -2.12 19.89 13.40
CA VAL A 82 -1.71 18.49 13.44
C VAL A 82 -0.21 18.39 13.19
N LEU A 83 0.53 17.88 14.17
CA LEU A 83 1.98 17.67 14.09
C LEU A 83 2.29 16.30 13.49
N ILE A 84 2.98 16.27 12.35
CA ILE A 84 3.53 15.04 11.76
C ILE A 84 4.85 14.74 12.47
N TRP A 85 4.82 13.81 13.43
CA TRP A 85 6.00 13.44 14.21
C TRP A 85 6.99 12.59 13.40
N MET A 86 6.45 11.74 12.53
CA MET A 86 7.20 10.86 11.64
C MET A 86 6.57 10.89 10.25
N TRP A 87 7.37 11.22 9.24
CA TRP A 87 6.94 11.14 7.85
C TRP A 87 6.77 9.67 7.46
N PRO A 88 5.59 9.25 6.97
CA PRO A 88 5.36 7.86 6.59
C PRO A 88 6.40 7.35 5.59
N PHE A 89 7.19 6.35 5.99
CA PHE A 89 8.29 5.80 5.21
C PHE A 89 9.38 6.82 4.84
N GLY A 90 9.51 7.91 5.62
CA GLY A 90 10.42 9.02 5.35
C GLY A 90 10.00 9.95 4.20
N ALA A 91 8.85 9.71 3.56
CA ALA A 91 8.41 10.49 2.41
C ALA A 91 7.64 11.75 2.83
N ARG A 92 8.15 12.91 2.41
CA ARG A 92 7.52 14.20 2.65
C ARG A 92 6.46 14.53 1.60
N TYR A 93 5.42 15.22 2.03
CA TYR A 93 4.35 15.74 1.17
C TYR A 93 3.98 17.17 1.57
N ASP A 94 3.29 17.87 0.67
CA ASP A 94 2.80 19.22 0.90
C ASP A 94 1.81 19.25 2.07
N LEU A 95 2.00 20.23 2.96
CA LEU A 95 1.29 20.38 4.23
C LEU A 95 -0.09 21.06 4.08
N SER A 96 -0.48 21.49 2.87
CA SER A 96 -1.78 22.13 2.63
C SER A 96 -2.90 21.10 2.44
N CYS A 97 -3.99 21.24 3.20
CA CYS A 97 -5.19 20.41 3.07
C CYS A 97 -6.25 20.97 2.09
N ASN A 98 -5.97 22.08 1.42
CA ASN A 98 -6.93 22.77 0.55
C ASN A 98 -7.50 21.87 -0.56
N THR A 99 -6.70 20.95 -1.09
CA THR A 99 -7.10 19.98 -2.12
C THR A 99 -8.24 19.06 -1.68
N PHE A 100 -8.46 18.90 -0.38
CA PHE A 100 -9.54 18.08 0.19
C PHE A 100 -10.72 18.91 0.69
N HIS A 101 -10.77 20.21 0.39
CA HIS A 101 -11.77 21.16 0.89
C HIS A 101 -11.82 21.25 2.42
N ILE A 102 -10.70 20.95 3.09
CA ILE A 102 -10.55 21.07 4.55
C ILE A 102 -9.82 22.38 4.83
N THR A 103 -10.56 23.34 5.38
CA THR A 103 -10.05 24.66 5.78
C THR A 103 -9.72 24.68 7.27
N ARG A 104 -8.97 25.70 7.72
CA ARG A 104 -8.56 25.86 9.13
C ARG A 104 -7.80 24.65 9.70
N CYS A 105 -6.98 24.04 8.84
CA CYS A 105 -6.12 22.93 9.18
C CYS A 105 -4.66 23.31 8.92
N HIS A 106 -3.84 23.26 9.95
CA HIS A 106 -2.42 23.54 9.88
C HIS A 106 -1.64 22.25 10.13
N LEU A 107 -1.17 21.61 9.05
CA LEU A 107 -0.21 20.52 9.17
C LEU A 107 1.18 21.10 9.36
N THR A 108 1.94 20.56 10.30
CA THR A 108 3.33 20.98 10.56
C THR A 108 4.20 19.77 10.89
N ASP A 109 5.48 19.81 10.52
CA ASP A 109 6.51 18.89 11.03
C ASP A 109 7.48 19.59 12.00
N ASP A 110 7.18 20.83 12.39
CA ASP A 110 7.91 21.58 13.41
C ASP A 110 7.54 21.09 14.81
N LYS A 111 8.43 20.25 15.37
CA LYS A 111 8.27 19.66 16.70
C LYS A 111 8.23 20.69 17.83
N THR A 112 8.67 21.92 17.61
CA THR A 112 8.55 22.99 18.63
C THR A 112 7.08 23.36 18.90
N LEU A 113 6.18 23.06 17.96
CA LEU A 113 4.74 23.27 18.09
C LEU A 113 4.01 22.13 18.80
N TYR A 114 4.71 21.11 19.32
CA TYR A 114 4.09 19.97 20.01
C TYR A 114 3.11 20.39 21.11
N HIS A 115 3.47 21.37 21.95
CA HIS A 115 2.60 21.85 23.04
C HIS A 115 1.36 22.62 22.56
N LYS A 116 1.28 22.94 21.27
CA LYS A 116 0.15 23.62 20.62
C LYS A 116 -0.59 22.71 19.65
N ALA A 117 -0.08 21.50 19.41
CA ALA A 117 -0.67 20.56 18.48
C ALA A 117 -1.95 19.97 19.09
N HIS A 118 -3.02 19.98 18.30
CA HIS A 118 -4.30 19.36 18.65
C HIS A 118 -4.30 17.85 18.36
N GLY A 119 -3.44 17.41 17.44
CA GLY A 119 -3.19 16.01 17.17
C GLY A 119 -1.74 15.78 16.77
N VAL A 120 -1.21 14.59 17.07
CA VAL A 120 0.14 14.19 16.66
C VAL A 120 0.04 12.90 15.86
N LEU A 121 0.54 12.92 14.62
CA LEU A 121 0.55 11.79 13.72
C LEU A 121 1.91 11.09 13.77
N PHE A 122 1.86 9.78 14.00
CA PHE A 122 3.02 8.90 13.90
C PHE A 122 2.72 7.81 12.87
N HIS A 123 3.68 7.47 12.03
CA HIS A 123 3.55 6.32 11.16
C HIS A 123 4.00 5.06 11.91
N HIS A 124 3.06 4.13 12.14
CA HIS A 124 3.27 2.96 12.99
C HIS A 124 4.54 2.16 12.66
N ARG A 125 4.87 1.96 11.37
CA ARG A 125 6.02 1.16 10.95
C ARG A 125 7.37 1.83 11.26
N ASP A 126 7.36 3.16 11.37
CA ASP A 126 8.55 3.92 11.70
C ASP A 126 8.75 4.02 13.23
N ILE A 127 7.74 3.64 14.03
CA ILE A 127 7.88 3.40 15.47
C ILE A 127 8.59 2.04 15.63
N HIS A 128 9.90 2.07 15.84
CA HIS A 128 10.75 0.88 15.83
C HIS A 128 10.24 -0.25 16.75
N GLY A 129 10.17 -1.46 16.19
CA GLY A 129 10.19 -2.74 16.89
C GLY A 129 11.20 -3.65 16.19
N ASN A 130 12.11 -4.24 16.94
CA ASN A 130 13.12 -5.17 16.41
C ASN A 130 12.42 -6.47 15.99
N LEU A 131 12.33 -6.72 14.68
CA LEU A 131 11.74 -7.95 14.12
C LEU A 131 12.83 -8.77 13.43
N GLY A 132 13.72 -9.32 14.26
CA GLY A 132 14.53 -10.48 13.90
C GLY A 132 13.71 -11.76 14.09
N ASP A 133 13.97 -12.73 13.23
CA ASP A 133 13.46 -14.11 13.23
C ASP A 133 12.10 -14.34 12.55
N PHE A 134 12.14 -14.40 11.21
CA PHE A 134 11.19 -15.22 10.44
C PHE A 134 11.85 -16.54 10.03
N PRO A 135 11.20 -17.69 10.25
CA PRO A 135 11.69 -18.97 9.73
C PRO A 135 11.75 -18.93 8.21
N LYS A 136 12.92 -19.32 7.67
CA LYS A 136 13.08 -19.61 6.25
C LYS A 136 12.74 -21.06 6.02
N ASP A 137 11.45 -21.37 5.98
CA ASP A 137 11.01 -22.71 5.59
C ASP A 137 11.11 -22.86 4.07
N ASN A 138 11.67 -23.99 3.65
CA ASN A 138 11.83 -24.38 2.26
C ASN A 138 10.47 -24.77 1.66
N TRP A 139 9.77 -23.81 1.06
CA TRP A 139 8.51 -24.04 0.35
C TRP A 139 8.75 -24.81 -0.96
N ASN A 140 8.66 -26.13 -0.90
CA ASN A 140 8.60 -26.97 -2.10
C ASN A 140 7.14 -27.24 -2.45
N MET A 141 6.50 -26.29 -3.15
CA MET A 141 5.10 -26.41 -3.58
C MET A 141 5.02 -26.85 -5.05
N GLN A 142 4.68 -28.11 -5.30
CA GLN A 142 4.30 -28.63 -6.61
C GLN A 142 2.88 -28.17 -6.98
N TYR A 143 2.73 -26.93 -7.45
CA TYR A 143 1.50 -26.49 -8.11
C TYR A 143 1.86 -25.65 -9.34
N GLU A 144 1.83 -26.26 -10.54
CA GLU A 144 2.17 -25.59 -11.82
C GLU A 144 1.27 -24.38 -12.14
N ARG A 145 0.14 -24.21 -11.44
CA ARG A 145 -0.86 -23.15 -11.65
C ARG A 145 -0.74 -21.94 -10.72
N ILE A 146 0.20 -21.93 -9.77
CA ILE A 146 0.40 -20.79 -8.86
C ILE A 146 1.71 -20.08 -9.23
N HIS A 147 1.60 -18.79 -9.52
CA HIS A 147 2.73 -17.98 -9.96
C HIS A 147 3.23 -17.13 -8.79
N PHE A 148 4.45 -17.41 -8.34
CA PHE A 148 5.10 -16.68 -7.25
C PHE A 148 6.08 -15.62 -7.77
N TYR A 149 6.06 -14.44 -7.14
CA TYR A 149 6.86 -13.28 -7.49
C TYR A 149 7.31 -12.52 -6.24
N GLY A 150 8.37 -11.72 -6.38
CA GLY A 150 8.99 -10.95 -5.31
C GLY A 150 10.34 -11.51 -4.86
N ASN A 151 10.98 -10.80 -3.92
CA ASN A 151 12.32 -11.13 -3.42
C ASN A 151 12.42 -12.56 -2.87
N ALA A 152 11.38 -13.02 -2.16
CA ALA A 152 11.34 -14.35 -1.57
C ALA A 152 11.45 -15.48 -2.61
N PHE A 153 11.13 -15.20 -3.87
CA PHE A 153 11.13 -16.17 -4.97
C PHE A 153 12.16 -15.85 -6.07
N GLY A 154 13.00 -14.82 -5.87
CA GLY A 154 13.97 -14.35 -6.88
C GLY A 154 13.33 -13.87 -8.18
N ARG A 155 12.03 -13.56 -8.19
CA ARG A 155 11.23 -13.21 -9.37
C ARG A 155 10.67 -11.81 -9.23
N HIS A 156 11.52 -10.80 -9.39
CA HIS A 156 11.13 -9.41 -9.21
C HIS A 156 10.21 -8.95 -10.35
N ILE A 157 9.14 -8.25 -9.99
CA ILE A 157 8.26 -7.58 -10.96
C ILE A 157 8.48 -6.07 -10.83
N SER A 158 8.69 -5.41 -11.96
CA SER A 158 8.73 -3.95 -12.06
C SER A 158 7.42 -3.43 -12.69
N ASP A 159 7.42 -3.21 -13.99
CA ASP A 159 6.35 -2.64 -14.80
C ASP A 159 5.26 -3.65 -15.22
N GLN A 160 5.55 -4.95 -15.06
CA GLN A 160 4.65 -6.02 -15.52
C GLN A 160 3.52 -6.35 -14.54
N TYR A 161 3.49 -5.74 -13.35
CA TYR A 161 2.51 -6.07 -12.30
C TYR A 161 1.08 -6.06 -12.82
N SER A 162 0.69 -4.98 -13.50
CA SER A 162 -0.68 -4.84 -14.00
C SER A 162 -1.03 -5.94 -14.99
N LYS A 163 -0.11 -6.32 -15.88
CA LYS A 163 -0.33 -7.34 -16.92
C LYS A 163 -0.43 -8.74 -16.31
N ILE A 164 0.43 -9.03 -15.33
CA ILE A 164 0.47 -10.32 -14.65
C ILE A 164 -0.83 -10.50 -13.85
N VAL A 165 -1.17 -9.54 -12.98
CA VAL A 165 -2.35 -9.67 -12.11
C VAL A 165 -3.65 -9.72 -12.92
N SER A 166 -3.78 -8.93 -13.99
CA SER A 166 -4.98 -8.99 -14.85
C SER A 166 -5.11 -10.31 -15.64
N SER A 167 -4.03 -11.10 -15.75
CA SER A 167 -4.08 -12.43 -16.37
C SER A 167 -4.48 -13.54 -15.39
N CYS A 168 -4.55 -13.24 -14.09
CA CYS A 168 -4.89 -14.20 -13.05
C CYS A 168 -6.33 -14.00 -12.59
N LYS A 169 -7.12 -15.09 -12.53
CA LYS A 169 -8.47 -15.07 -11.94
C LYS A 169 -8.46 -14.72 -10.45
N PHE A 170 -7.43 -15.16 -9.74
CA PHE A 170 -7.29 -14.99 -8.31
C PHE A 170 -5.93 -14.40 -7.94
N TYR A 171 -5.90 -13.64 -6.84
CA TYR A 171 -4.69 -13.08 -6.25
C TYR A 171 -4.63 -13.39 -4.76
N LEU A 172 -3.49 -13.87 -4.24
CA LEU A 172 -3.29 -14.09 -2.81
C LEU A 172 -3.04 -12.75 -2.10
N SER A 173 -4.10 -12.17 -1.54
CA SER A 173 -4.12 -10.88 -0.85
C SER A 173 -3.88 -11.05 0.66
N PHE A 174 -2.74 -11.64 1.03
CA PHE A 174 -2.42 -11.95 2.44
C PHE A 174 -1.72 -10.77 3.10
N GLU A 175 -2.26 -10.32 4.23
CA GLU A 175 -1.64 -9.30 5.05
C GLU A 175 -0.51 -9.87 5.90
N ASN A 176 0.42 -8.99 6.27
CA ASN A 176 1.60 -9.40 7.02
C ASN A 176 1.25 -9.84 8.46
N SER A 177 0.09 -9.42 8.96
CA SER A 177 -0.40 -9.71 10.31
C SER A 177 -1.92 -9.81 10.32
N VAL A 178 -2.47 -10.60 11.24
CA VAL A 178 -3.91 -10.68 11.52
C VAL A 178 -4.26 -9.62 12.57
N TYR A 179 -4.73 -8.45 12.13
CA TYR A 179 -5.10 -7.36 13.03
C TYR A 179 -6.34 -6.62 12.52
N LYS A 180 -7.23 -6.22 13.45
CA LYS A 180 -8.48 -5.52 13.10
C LYS A 180 -8.17 -4.23 12.33
N ASP A 181 -8.92 -3.98 11.25
CA ASP A 181 -8.80 -2.82 10.36
C ASP A 181 -7.47 -2.76 9.57
N TYR A 182 -6.59 -3.76 9.69
CA TYR A 182 -5.35 -3.84 8.90
C TYR A 182 -5.62 -4.44 7.51
N ILE A 183 -6.21 -3.62 6.64
CA ILE A 183 -6.53 -3.94 5.25
C ILE A 183 -5.76 -2.97 4.35
N THR A 184 -4.92 -3.48 3.44
CA THR A 184 -3.98 -2.64 2.68
C THR A 184 -4.16 -2.76 1.16
N GLU A 185 -3.19 -2.23 0.40
CA GLU A 185 -3.11 -2.30 -1.05
C GLU A 185 -3.26 -3.73 -1.61
N LYS A 186 -2.91 -4.76 -0.83
CA LYS A 186 -2.98 -6.16 -1.26
C LYS A 186 -4.39 -6.59 -1.57
N LEU A 187 -5.40 -6.04 -0.89
CA LEU A 187 -6.80 -6.26 -1.21
C LEU A 187 -7.21 -5.50 -2.48
N TYR A 188 -6.95 -4.19 -2.50
CA TYR A 188 -7.56 -3.30 -3.47
C TYR A 188 -6.88 -3.30 -4.85
N LEU A 189 -5.56 -3.53 -4.92
CA LEU A 189 -4.82 -3.58 -6.18
C LEU A 189 -5.32 -4.70 -7.12
N PRO A 190 -5.48 -5.97 -6.70
CA PRO A 190 -6.02 -7.00 -7.59
C PRO A 190 -7.47 -6.72 -7.99
N MET A 191 -8.29 -6.12 -7.12
CA MET A 191 -9.65 -5.69 -7.48
C MET A 191 -9.66 -4.66 -8.62
N MET A 192 -8.71 -3.72 -8.63
CA MET A 192 -8.52 -2.78 -9.75
C MET A 192 -8.09 -3.46 -11.07
N LYS A 193 -7.59 -4.70 -10.98
CA LYS A 193 -7.13 -5.51 -12.11
C LYS A 193 -8.08 -6.65 -12.43
N GLU A 194 -9.30 -6.60 -11.87
CA GLU A 194 -10.35 -7.59 -12.09
C GLU A 194 -9.92 -9.02 -11.72
N SER A 195 -9.03 -9.13 -10.73
CA SER A 195 -8.61 -10.38 -10.11
C SER A 195 -9.27 -10.51 -8.74
N VAL A 196 -9.86 -11.67 -8.44
CA VAL A 196 -10.58 -11.90 -7.18
C VAL A 196 -9.56 -12.07 -6.05
N PRO A 197 -9.59 -11.22 -5.00
CA PRO A 197 -8.67 -11.34 -3.88
C PRO A 197 -9.05 -12.53 -2.99
N ILE A 198 -8.05 -13.37 -2.68
CA ILE A 198 -8.11 -14.40 -1.64
C ILE A 198 -7.42 -13.82 -0.41
N VAL A 199 -8.19 -13.52 0.64
CA VAL A 199 -7.72 -12.70 1.76
C VAL A 199 -7.39 -13.53 2.99
N LEU A 200 -6.29 -13.16 3.64
CA LEU A 200 -5.90 -13.58 4.98
C LEU A 200 -5.42 -12.33 5.71
N GLY A 201 -6.06 -11.98 6.82
CA GLY A 201 -5.80 -10.75 7.56
C GLY A 201 -6.79 -10.64 8.71
N PRO A 202 -7.53 -9.53 8.89
CA PRO A 202 -8.58 -9.44 9.89
C PRO A 202 -9.72 -10.44 9.67
N SER A 203 -10.66 -10.52 10.61
CA SER A 203 -11.85 -11.37 10.48
C SER A 203 -12.66 -11.06 9.22
N ARG A 204 -13.39 -12.05 8.68
CA ARG A 204 -14.27 -11.85 7.53
C ARG A 204 -15.24 -10.69 7.70
N GLN A 205 -15.92 -10.58 8.84
CA GLN A 205 -16.82 -9.45 9.11
C GLN A 205 -16.11 -8.09 8.96
N ASN A 206 -14.86 -7.98 9.40
CA ASN A 206 -14.11 -6.74 9.30
C ASN A 206 -13.77 -6.37 7.85
N TYR A 207 -13.58 -7.35 6.94
CA TYR A 207 -13.54 -7.05 5.51
C TYR A 207 -14.90 -6.58 4.98
N GLU A 208 -15.99 -7.22 5.41
CA GLU A 208 -17.37 -6.88 4.98
C GLU A 208 -17.82 -5.47 5.42
N ASP A 209 -17.23 -4.95 6.50
CA ASP A 209 -17.44 -3.57 6.94
C ASP A 209 -16.89 -2.53 5.93
N HIS A 210 -15.93 -2.95 5.07
CA HIS A 210 -15.21 -2.07 4.14
C HIS A 210 -15.49 -2.36 2.67
N ILE A 211 -15.83 -3.61 2.31
CA ILE A 211 -16.09 -4.05 0.94
C ILE A 211 -17.28 -5.03 0.88
N PRO A 212 -17.96 -5.19 -0.28
CA PRO A 212 -19.05 -6.15 -0.39
C PRO A 212 -18.64 -7.59 -0.03
N ALA A 213 -19.49 -8.27 0.75
CA ALA A 213 -19.25 -9.65 1.20
C ALA A 213 -19.08 -10.65 0.04
N ASP A 214 -19.62 -10.33 -1.14
CA ASP A 214 -19.50 -11.14 -2.34
C ASP A 214 -18.33 -10.74 -3.24
N SER A 215 -17.40 -9.86 -2.83
CA SER A 215 -16.29 -9.40 -3.70
C SER A 215 -14.91 -10.04 -3.43
N PHE A 216 -14.81 -10.97 -2.49
CA PHE A 216 -13.55 -11.60 -2.08
C PHE A 216 -13.77 -13.02 -1.57
N ILE A 217 -12.70 -13.80 -1.45
CA ILE A 217 -12.71 -15.14 -0.84
C ILE A 217 -11.90 -15.08 0.45
N HIS A 218 -12.51 -15.36 1.61
CA HIS A 218 -11.76 -15.42 2.85
C HIS A 218 -11.23 -16.84 3.08
N VAL A 219 -9.96 -16.97 3.46
CA VAL A 219 -9.37 -18.30 3.73
C VAL A 219 -10.06 -19.07 4.86
N ASN A 220 -10.78 -18.39 5.75
CA ASN A 220 -11.47 -18.97 6.90
C ASN A 220 -12.91 -19.37 6.56
N ASP A 221 -13.35 -19.17 5.32
CA ASP A 221 -14.60 -19.75 4.80
C ASP A 221 -14.48 -21.26 4.59
N PHE A 222 -13.26 -21.79 4.67
CA PHE A 222 -12.90 -23.19 4.47
C PHE A 222 -12.25 -23.73 5.74
N SER A 223 -12.51 -24.98 6.06
CA SER A 223 -11.91 -25.63 7.23
C SER A 223 -10.44 -26.00 6.99
N THR A 224 -10.05 -26.16 5.71
CA THR A 224 -8.69 -26.51 5.31
C THR A 224 -8.24 -25.77 4.04
N ALA A 225 -6.93 -25.62 3.88
CA ALA A 225 -6.35 -25.11 2.63
C ALA A 225 -6.68 -25.97 1.41
N LYS A 226 -6.92 -27.29 1.61
CA LYS A 226 -7.35 -28.21 0.55
C LYS A 226 -8.74 -27.83 0.03
N GLU A 227 -9.70 -27.57 0.92
CA GLU A 227 -11.06 -27.15 0.52
C GLU A 227 -11.04 -25.81 -0.21
N LEU A 228 -10.22 -24.85 0.24
CA LEU A 228 -9.99 -23.61 -0.49
C LEU A 228 -9.45 -23.89 -1.91
N ALA A 229 -8.41 -24.72 -2.02
CA ALA A 229 -7.85 -25.08 -3.32
C ALA A 229 -8.89 -25.74 -4.23
N GLU A 230 -9.69 -26.67 -3.72
CA GLU A 230 -10.78 -27.32 -4.45
C GLU A 230 -11.83 -26.30 -4.93
N LYS A 231 -12.18 -25.31 -4.10
CA LYS A 231 -13.07 -24.22 -4.51
C LYS A 231 -12.49 -23.40 -5.67
N LEU A 232 -11.22 -23.03 -5.59
CA LEU A 232 -10.55 -22.24 -6.64
C LEU A 232 -10.47 -23.03 -7.94
N LEU A 233 -10.19 -24.33 -7.87
CA LEU A 233 -10.18 -25.23 -9.02
C LEU A 233 -11.56 -25.40 -9.64
N TYR A 234 -12.61 -25.48 -8.82
CA TYR A 234 -13.99 -25.48 -9.26
C TYR A 234 -14.32 -24.18 -10.00
N LEU A 235 -14.03 -23.02 -9.42
CA LEU A 235 -14.28 -21.70 -10.03
C LEU A 235 -13.44 -21.43 -11.30
N ASP A 236 -12.32 -22.16 -11.48
CA ASP A 236 -11.49 -22.05 -12.68
C ASP A 236 -12.08 -22.78 -13.91
N GLN A 237 -13.10 -23.60 -13.74
CA GLN A 237 -13.67 -24.39 -14.83
C GLN A 237 -14.40 -23.54 -15.88
N ASN A 238 -14.27 -23.92 -17.15
CA ASN A 238 -14.95 -23.29 -18.28
C ASN A 238 -16.37 -23.85 -18.49
N ASN A 239 -17.19 -23.81 -17.44
CA ASN A 239 -18.59 -24.23 -17.45
C ASN A 239 -19.49 -23.00 -17.21
N SER A 240 -20.59 -22.83 -17.95
CA SER A 240 -21.43 -21.62 -17.88
C SER A 240 -22.03 -21.34 -16.49
N LEU A 241 -22.43 -22.38 -15.75
CA LEU A 241 -22.97 -22.24 -14.39
C LEU A 241 -21.90 -21.76 -13.42
N ILE A 242 -20.70 -22.34 -13.53
CA ILE A 242 -19.54 -22.00 -12.70
C ILE A 242 -19.04 -20.59 -13.04
N ILE A 243 -19.01 -20.22 -14.31
CA ILE A 243 -18.68 -18.87 -14.77
C ILE A 243 -19.65 -17.87 -14.16
N THR A 244 -20.94 -18.18 -14.10
CA THR A 244 -21.94 -17.31 -13.47
C THR A 244 -21.66 -17.15 -11.98
N GLU A 245 -21.25 -18.21 -11.29
CA GLU A 245 -20.85 -18.14 -9.88
C GLU A 245 -19.59 -17.28 -9.69
N TYR A 246 -18.55 -17.48 -10.50
CA TYR A 246 -17.32 -16.69 -10.48
C TYR A 246 -17.59 -15.20 -10.77
N ILE A 247 -18.46 -14.89 -11.74
CA ILE A 247 -18.77 -13.50 -12.11
C ILE A 247 -19.42 -12.73 -10.94
N ARG A 248 -20.07 -13.40 -9.99
CA ARG A 248 -20.64 -12.74 -8.81
C ARG A 248 -19.60 -12.00 -7.97
N TYR A 249 -18.34 -12.43 -8.01
CA TYR A 249 -17.24 -11.70 -7.36
C TYR A 249 -17.01 -10.28 -7.90
N PHE A 250 -17.66 -9.94 -9.00
CA PHE A 250 -17.60 -8.63 -9.66
C PHE A 250 -18.92 -7.87 -9.59
N ASN A 251 -19.94 -8.34 -8.84
CA ASN A 251 -21.21 -7.61 -8.66
C ASN A 251 -21.07 -6.23 -8.02
N TRP A 252 -19.93 -5.96 -7.39
CA TRP A 252 -19.58 -4.64 -6.86
C TRP A 252 -19.21 -3.65 -7.97
N ILE A 253 -18.75 -4.14 -9.13
CA ILE A 253 -18.43 -3.31 -10.29
C ILE A 253 -19.71 -2.60 -10.75
N GLY A 254 -19.66 -1.27 -10.80
CA GLY A 254 -20.80 -0.40 -11.10
C GLY A 254 -21.47 0.19 -9.85
N ARG A 255 -21.32 -0.43 -8.68
CA ARG A 255 -21.78 0.13 -7.39
C ARG A 255 -20.65 0.74 -6.57
N PHE A 256 -19.42 0.32 -6.80
CA PHE A 256 -18.25 0.78 -6.07
C PHE A 256 -17.08 1.06 -7.01
N LYS A 257 -16.16 1.89 -6.56
CA LYS A 257 -14.90 2.18 -7.26
C LYS A 257 -13.75 2.13 -6.26
N VAL A 258 -12.69 1.43 -6.63
CA VAL A 258 -11.42 1.50 -5.90
C VAL A 258 -10.77 2.86 -6.17
N LYS A 259 -10.40 3.56 -5.12
CA LYS A 259 -9.78 4.89 -5.14
C LYS A 259 -8.37 4.80 -4.59
N LEU A 260 -7.45 5.47 -5.29
CA LEU A 260 -6.14 5.78 -4.73
C LEU A 260 -6.32 6.98 -3.81
N SER A 261 -5.91 6.83 -2.55
CA SER A 261 -5.79 7.89 -1.57
C SER A 261 -4.37 8.43 -1.55
N TRP A 262 -4.18 9.69 -1.18
CA TRP A 262 -2.81 10.22 -0.99
C TRP A 262 -2.31 9.77 0.39
N PHE A 263 -1.50 8.71 0.46
CA PHE A 263 -1.05 8.14 1.72
C PHE A 263 -0.30 9.19 2.54
N GLY A 264 -0.61 9.23 3.84
CA GLY A 264 -0.17 10.31 4.70
C GLY A 264 -1.07 11.52 4.51
N LYS A 265 -0.89 12.30 3.42
CA LYS A 265 -1.55 13.60 3.24
C LYS A 265 -3.07 13.56 3.46
N GLU A 266 -3.76 12.66 2.77
CA GLU A 266 -5.22 12.54 2.89
C GLU A 266 -5.64 12.10 4.30
N HIS A 267 -4.92 11.15 4.90
CA HIS A 267 -5.21 10.68 6.25
C HIS A 267 -5.00 11.81 7.28
N THR A 268 -3.88 12.54 7.20
CA THR A 268 -3.59 13.67 8.08
C THR A 268 -4.66 14.77 7.96
N CYS A 269 -5.08 15.09 6.74
CA CYS A 269 -6.14 16.07 6.52
C CYS A 269 -7.48 15.58 7.07
N LYS A 270 -7.87 14.32 6.83
CA LYS A 270 -9.10 13.74 7.39
C LYS A 270 -9.08 13.70 8.93
N THR A 271 -7.94 13.41 9.55
CA THR A 271 -7.75 13.52 11.01
C THR A 271 -8.03 14.94 11.48
N CYS A 272 -7.59 15.95 10.74
CA CYS A 272 -7.87 17.34 11.06
C CYS A 272 -9.37 17.64 11.07
N SER A 273 -10.09 17.22 10.04
CA SER A 273 -11.56 17.36 9.95
C SER A 273 -12.28 16.63 11.09
N TYR A 274 -11.78 15.45 11.48
CA TYR A 274 -12.31 14.72 12.63
C TYR A 274 -12.13 15.51 13.93
N LEU A 275 -10.91 15.98 14.22
CA LEU A 275 -10.58 16.73 15.45
C LEU A 275 -11.30 18.09 15.55
N GLN A 276 -11.61 18.73 14.42
CA GLN A 276 -12.42 19.96 14.41
C GLN A 276 -13.81 19.74 15.04
N ASN A 277 -14.34 18.53 14.91
CA ASN A 277 -15.68 18.17 15.38
C ASN A 277 -15.68 17.32 16.66
N HIS A 278 -14.51 16.85 17.12
CA HIS A 278 -14.36 15.96 18.28
C HIS A 278 -13.24 16.49 19.17
N ARG A 279 -13.63 17.04 20.33
CA ARG A 279 -12.73 17.73 21.27
C ARG A 279 -12.34 16.89 22.47
N GLU A 280 -12.82 15.66 22.58
CA GLU A 280 -12.36 14.75 23.61
C GLU A 280 -10.87 14.43 23.39
N TYR A 281 -10.12 14.29 24.48
CA TYR A 281 -8.72 13.90 24.41
C TYR A 281 -8.43 12.73 25.34
N GLN A 282 -7.53 11.86 24.89
CA GLN A 282 -6.88 10.85 25.71
C GLN A 282 -5.38 11.11 25.67
N ALA A 283 -4.74 11.12 26.84
CA ALA A 283 -3.30 11.31 26.94
C ALA A 283 -2.64 9.96 27.24
N PHE A 284 -1.66 9.60 26.42
CA PHE A 284 -0.80 8.45 26.64
C PHE A 284 0.61 8.94 26.96
N HIS A 285 1.10 8.60 28.15
CA HIS A 285 2.43 9.03 28.61
C HIS A 285 3.56 8.12 28.15
N ASP A 286 3.21 6.94 27.63
CA ASP A 286 4.12 5.99 27.01
C ASP A 286 3.46 5.41 25.77
N LEU A 287 3.92 5.87 24.62
CA LEU A 287 3.38 5.45 23.33
C LEU A 287 3.67 3.97 23.04
N ASN A 288 4.82 3.46 23.49
CA ASN A 288 5.17 2.06 23.30
C ASN A 288 4.29 1.16 24.15
N LYS A 289 4.10 1.50 25.43
CA LYS A 289 3.20 0.76 26.32
C LYS A 289 1.75 0.80 25.82
N TRP A 290 1.25 1.98 25.44
CA TRP A 290 -0.11 2.10 24.91
C TRP A 290 -0.32 1.23 23.67
N TYR A 291 0.67 1.19 22.78
CA TYR A 291 0.55 0.49 21.50
C TYR A 291 0.78 -1.03 21.62
N TRP A 292 1.77 -1.47 22.42
CA TRP A 292 2.18 -2.87 22.52
C TRP A 292 1.64 -3.62 23.75
N GLY A 293 1.08 -2.92 24.75
CA GLY A 293 0.59 -3.49 26.01
C GLY A 293 1.56 -3.33 27.18
#